data_AF-A0A382JSK2-F1
#
_entry.id   AF-A0A382JSK2-F1
#
_cell.length_a   1.000
_cell.length_b   1.000
_cell.length_c   1.000
_cell.angle_alpha   90.00
_cell.angle_beta   90.00
_cell.angle_gamma   90.00
#
_symmetry.space_group_name_H-M   'P 1'
#
loop_
_entity.id
_entity.type
_entity.pdbx_description
1 polymer ?
#
loop_
_entity_poly.entity_id
_entity_poly.type
_entity_poly.pdbx_seq_one_letter_code
_entity_poly.pdbx_strand_id
1 'polypeptide(L)'
;MEWPSLLLGTIILRPYVFVFLAFYLTVAIINMGLMRSIVFTLLAYTIAFLSEYSSTRIGFPYGFYEYIETTKRQELWISNVPFMDSLSYSFLAYVAYTMALLMWSPLKINRWDIRLAENKRVRRSLRVVFSGAIFFMLMDVIIDPVAFQGDRWFLGKIYTYKEQGEYFNIPLT
;
A
#
# COMPACT_ATOMS: atom_id res chain seq x y z
N MET A 1 -7.39 -20.67 17.25
CA MET A 1 -8.22 -19.44 17.20
C MET A 1 -8.98 -19.45 15.90
N GLU A 2 -10.24 -19.06 15.91
CA GLU A 2 -11.06 -19.01 14.70
C GLU A 2 -10.68 -17.79 13.86
N TRP A 3 -10.70 -17.90 12.53
CA TRP A 3 -10.36 -16.82 11.59
C TRP A 3 -11.01 -15.45 11.90
N PRO A 4 -12.29 -15.36 12.31
CA PRO A 4 -12.92 -14.09 12.67
C PRO A 4 -12.25 -13.37 13.85
N SER A 5 -11.73 -14.11 14.82
CA SER A 5 -11.07 -13.53 16.00
C SER A 5 -9.74 -12.86 15.63
N LEU A 6 -9.00 -13.44 14.68
CA LEU A 6 -7.74 -12.87 14.19
C LEU A 6 -7.97 -11.61 13.34
N LEU A 7 -9.05 -11.59 12.53
CA LEU A 7 -9.47 -10.39 11.79
C LEU A 7 -9.80 -9.24 12.74
N LEU A 8 -10.59 -9.51 13.79
CA LEU A 8 -10.89 -8.51 14.82
C LEU A 8 -9.63 -8.03 15.52
N GLY A 9 -8.71 -8.95 15.86
CA GLY A 9 -7.42 -8.60 16.44
C GLY A 9 -6.60 -7.69 15.53
N THR A 10 -6.56 -7.94 14.22
CA THR A 10 -5.91 -7.03 13.25
C THR A 10 -6.54 -5.65 13.25
N ILE A 11 -7.87 -5.54 13.30
CA ILE A 11 -8.56 -4.24 13.35
C ILE A 11 -8.20 -3.48 14.62
N ILE A 12 -8.17 -4.16 15.76
CA ILE A 12 -7.87 -3.55 17.07
C ILE A 12 -6.40 -3.11 17.16
N LEU A 13 -5.48 -3.93 16.64
CA LEU A 13 -4.03 -3.66 16.71
C LEU A 13 -3.55 -2.68 15.64
N ARG A 14 -4.28 -2.55 14.53
CA ARG A 14 -3.92 -1.74 13.36
C ARG A 14 -5.06 -0.83 12.89
N PRO A 15 -5.70 -0.03 13.78
CA PRO A 15 -6.90 0.73 13.43
C PRO A 15 -6.66 1.72 12.29
N TYR A 16 -5.46 2.28 12.22
CA TYR A 16 -5.04 3.21 11.16
C TYR A 16 -5.12 2.60 9.75
N VAL A 17 -4.79 1.31 9.57
CA VAL A 17 -4.86 0.65 8.26
C VAL A 17 -6.30 0.61 7.77
N PHE A 18 -7.24 0.32 8.67
CA PHE A 18 -8.66 0.25 8.33
C PHE A 18 -9.29 1.63 8.15
N VAL A 19 -8.80 2.66 8.85
CA VAL A 19 -9.18 4.05 8.58
C VAL A 19 -8.75 4.47 7.17
N PHE A 20 -7.50 4.22 6.80
CA PHE A 20 -7.01 4.50 5.44
C PHE A 20 -7.75 3.68 4.39
N LEU A 21 -7.99 2.39 4.65
CA LEU A 21 -8.77 1.51 3.79
C LEU A 21 -10.19 2.04 3.59
N ALA A 22 -10.88 2.45 4.66
CA ALA A 22 -12.24 2.98 4.59
C ALA A 22 -12.29 4.28 3.77
N PHE A 23 -11.33 5.18 3.98
CA PHE A 23 -11.22 6.42 3.21
C PHE A 23 -10.97 6.13 1.73
N TYR A 24 -9.98 5.28 1.42
CA TYR A 24 -9.69 4.83 0.08
C TYR A 24 -10.92 4.22 -0.59
N LEU A 25 -11.57 3.23 0.04
CA LEU A 25 -12.72 2.54 -0.51
C LEU A 25 -13.86 3.51 -0.78
N THR A 26 -14.12 4.44 0.13
CA THR A 26 -15.17 5.45 -0.06
C THR A 26 -14.90 6.29 -1.31
N VAL A 27 -13.70 6.85 -1.43
CA VAL A 27 -13.31 7.69 -2.58
C VAL A 27 -13.26 6.88 -3.88
N ALA A 28 -12.72 5.67 -3.83
CA ALA A 28 -12.64 4.73 -4.93
C ALA A 28 -14.02 4.35 -5.47
N ILE A 29 -14.95 3.97 -4.58
CA ILE A 29 -16.32 3.58 -4.95
C ILE A 29 -17.02 4.75 -5.64
N ILE A 30 -16.88 5.97 -5.12
CA ILE A 30 -17.44 7.18 -5.72
C ILE A 30 -16.83 7.44 -7.12
N ASN A 31 -15.52 7.25 -7.29
CA ASN A 31 -14.80 7.65 -8.50
C ASN A 31 -14.79 6.61 -9.64
N MET A 32 -14.81 5.32 -9.32
CA MET A 32 -14.72 4.22 -10.30
C MET A 32 -15.81 3.16 -10.18
N GLY A 33 -16.67 3.24 -9.16
CA GLY A 33 -17.72 2.28 -8.87
C GLY A 33 -17.25 1.11 -8.01
N LEU A 34 -18.22 0.43 -7.37
CA LEU A 34 -17.96 -0.65 -6.42
C LEU A 34 -17.15 -1.81 -7.04
N MET A 35 -17.61 -2.35 -8.16
CA MET A 35 -16.96 -3.52 -8.78
C MET A 35 -15.51 -3.23 -9.19
N ARG A 36 -15.23 -2.06 -9.77
CA ARG A 36 -13.86 -1.70 -10.15
C ARG A 36 -12.97 -1.48 -8.93
N SER A 37 -13.53 -0.94 -7.86
CA SER A 37 -12.81 -0.76 -6.59
C SER A 37 -12.42 -2.11 -6.00
N ILE A 38 -13.37 -3.06 -5.92
CA ILE A 38 -13.10 -4.42 -5.43
C ILE A 38 -12.03 -5.10 -6.27
N VAL A 39 -12.16 -5.09 -7.61
CA VAL A 39 -11.18 -5.71 -8.51
C VAL A 39 -9.80 -5.07 -8.34
N PHE A 40 -9.74 -3.74 -8.24
CA PHE A 40 -8.48 -3.03 -8.00
C PHE A 40 -7.85 -3.42 -6.66
N THR A 41 -8.63 -3.44 -5.58
CA THR A 41 -8.15 -3.82 -4.24
C THR A 41 -7.60 -5.24 -4.26
N LEU A 42 -8.33 -6.19 -4.84
CA LEU A 42 -7.92 -7.59 -4.90
C LEU A 42 -6.65 -7.78 -5.73
N LEU A 43 -6.56 -7.14 -6.90
CA LEU A 43 -5.35 -7.24 -7.74
C LEU A 43 -4.14 -6.63 -7.06
N ALA A 44 -4.28 -5.43 -6.48
CA ALA A 44 -3.19 -4.78 -5.75
C ALA A 44 -2.74 -5.62 -4.54
N TYR A 45 -3.70 -6.15 -3.77
CA TYR A 45 -3.44 -7.04 -2.66
C TYR A 45 -2.68 -8.30 -3.09
N THR A 46 -3.14 -8.98 -4.15
CA THR A 46 -2.52 -10.22 -4.62
C THR A 46 -1.11 -9.97 -5.14
N ILE A 47 -0.89 -8.90 -5.90
CA ILE A 47 0.45 -8.55 -6.40
C ILE A 47 1.38 -8.25 -5.23
N ALA A 48 0.95 -7.41 -4.29
CA ALA A 48 1.73 -7.08 -3.09
C ALA A 48 2.05 -8.33 -2.27
N PHE A 49 1.04 -9.16 -1.97
CA PHE A 49 1.23 -10.41 -1.23
C PHE A 49 2.24 -11.33 -1.92
N LEU A 50 2.19 -11.48 -3.25
CA LEU A 50 3.16 -12.30 -3.98
C LEU A 50 4.57 -11.71 -3.91
N SER A 51 4.72 -10.39 -4.01
CA SER A 51 6.00 -9.70 -3.84
C SER A 51 6.57 -9.88 -2.43
N GLU A 52 5.74 -9.71 -1.41
CA GLU A 52 6.08 -9.90 0.01
C GLU A 52 6.49 -11.37 0.29
N TYR A 53 5.65 -12.29 -0.16
CA TYR A 53 5.87 -13.74 -0.02
C TYR A 53 7.14 -14.19 -0.73
N SER A 54 7.42 -13.62 -1.90
CA SER A 54 8.64 -13.86 -2.66
C SER A 54 9.86 -13.27 -1.95
N SER A 55 9.80 -12.02 -1.48
CA SER A 55 10.95 -11.36 -0.85
C SER A 55 11.40 -12.07 0.44
N THR A 56 10.46 -12.54 1.24
CA THR A 56 10.75 -13.32 2.45
C THR A 56 11.41 -14.69 2.18
N ARG A 57 11.43 -15.18 0.93
CA ARG A 57 11.98 -16.49 0.54
C ARG A 57 13.18 -16.42 -0.39
N ILE A 58 13.11 -15.56 -1.38
CA ILE A 58 14.12 -15.43 -2.45
C ILE A 58 14.72 -14.02 -2.52
N GLY A 59 14.26 -13.08 -1.68
CA GLY A 59 14.82 -11.74 -1.59
C GLY A 59 14.41 -10.78 -2.72
N PHE A 60 13.44 -11.13 -3.55
CA PHE A 60 12.94 -10.28 -4.63
C PHE A 60 11.41 -10.04 -4.50
N PRO A 61 10.89 -8.81 -4.69
CA PRO A 61 11.59 -7.61 -5.17
C PRO A 61 12.19 -6.69 -4.10
N TYR A 62 11.98 -6.92 -2.79
CA TYR A 62 12.34 -5.93 -1.75
C TYR A 62 13.58 -6.28 -0.93
N GLY A 63 14.39 -7.24 -1.37
CA GLY A 63 15.48 -7.79 -0.56
C GLY A 63 15.02 -8.85 0.45
N PHE A 64 15.98 -9.44 1.16
CA PHE A 64 15.69 -10.43 2.20
C PHE A 64 15.36 -9.75 3.54
N TYR A 65 14.08 -9.81 3.91
CA TYR A 65 13.60 -9.43 5.24
C TYR A 65 12.66 -10.47 5.81
N GLU A 66 12.48 -10.39 7.12
CA GLU A 66 11.59 -11.25 7.89
C GLU A 66 10.66 -10.40 8.75
N TYR A 67 9.39 -10.80 8.78
CA TYR A 67 8.40 -10.21 9.66
C TYR A 67 8.59 -10.70 11.08
N ILE A 68 8.44 -9.78 12.04
CA ILE A 68 8.56 -10.07 13.46
C ILE A 68 7.28 -10.77 13.92
N GLU A 69 7.38 -12.02 14.35
CA GLU A 69 6.21 -12.88 14.63
C GLU A 69 5.51 -12.61 15.99
N THR A 70 5.80 -11.50 16.67
CA THR A 70 5.28 -11.22 18.03
C THR A 70 3.75 -11.21 18.09
N THR A 71 3.08 -10.80 17.01
CA THR A 71 1.61 -10.71 16.91
C THR A 71 0.96 -11.82 16.09
N LYS A 72 1.71 -12.86 15.68
CA LYS A 72 1.21 -13.92 14.78
C LYS A 72 -0.02 -14.69 15.28
N ARG A 73 -0.25 -14.69 16.60
CA ARG A 73 -1.42 -15.30 17.25
C ARG A 73 -2.53 -14.31 17.62
N GLN A 74 -2.36 -13.03 17.30
CA GLN A 74 -3.29 -11.95 17.64
C GLN A 74 -3.82 -11.24 16.39
N GLU A 75 -3.11 -11.36 15.27
CA GLU A 75 -3.49 -10.75 13.99
C GLU A 75 -3.67 -11.82 12.93
N LEU A 76 -4.39 -11.47 11.87
CA LEU A 76 -4.48 -12.24 10.66
C LEU A 76 -3.16 -12.22 9.87
N TRP A 77 -2.66 -13.42 9.59
CA TRP A 77 -1.48 -13.66 8.77
C TRP A 77 -1.84 -14.62 7.64
N ILE A 78 -1.28 -14.39 6.45
CA ILE A 78 -1.34 -15.34 5.35
C ILE A 78 0.07 -15.89 5.14
N SER A 79 0.26 -17.18 5.43
CA SER A 79 1.59 -17.80 5.50
C SER A 79 2.48 -17.09 6.54
N ASN A 80 3.50 -16.37 6.09
CA ASN A 80 4.46 -15.61 6.91
C ASN A 80 4.36 -14.09 6.71
N VAL A 81 3.31 -13.61 6.02
CA VAL A 81 3.09 -12.20 5.73
C VAL A 81 1.84 -11.73 6.49
N PRO A 82 1.92 -10.62 7.26
CA PRO A 82 0.75 -10.02 7.89
C PRO A 82 -0.28 -9.59 6.85
N PHE A 83 -1.57 -9.90 7.08
CA PHE A 83 -2.63 -9.56 6.13
C PHE A 83 -2.72 -8.05 5.86
N MET A 84 -2.54 -7.25 6.90
CA MET A 84 -2.63 -5.79 6.85
C MET A 84 -1.58 -5.15 5.93
N ASP A 85 -0.44 -5.80 5.77
CA ASP A 85 0.71 -5.23 5.08
C ASP A 85 0.41 -5.13 3.58
N SER A 86 0.15 -6.27 2.94
CA SER A 86 -0.24 -6.34 1.52
C SER A 86 -1.56 -5.61 1.24
N LEU A 87 -2.43 -5.44 2.24
CA LEU A 87 -3.64 -4.63 2.10
C LEU A 87 -3.33 -3.15 1.92
N SER A 88 -2.25 -2.66 2.55
CA SER A 88 -1.90 -1.25 2.49
C SER A 88 -1.47 -0.79 1.09
N TYR A 89 -0.83 -1.66 0.33
CA TYR A 89 -0.47 -1.46 -1.07
C TYR A 89 -1.68 -1.06 -1.93
N SER A 90 -2.89 -1.54 -1.62
CA SER A 90 -4.09 -1.19 -2.40
C SER A 90 -4.42 0.31 -2.31
N PHE A 91 -4.44 0.89 -1.13
CA PHE A 91 -4.75 2.31 -0.99
C PHE A 91 -3.57 3.21 -1.36
N LEU A 92 -2.33 2.77 -1.14
CA LEU A 92 -1.14 3.47 -1.60
C LEU A 92 -1.10 3.53 -3.14
N ALA A 93 -1.35 2.40 -3.82
CA ALA A 93 -1.39 2.35 -5.28
C ALA A 93 -2.50 3.27 -5.85
N TYR A 94 -3.64 3.35 -5.16
CA TYR A 94 -4.70 4.27 -5.54
C TYR A 94 -4.31 5.74 -5.36
N VAL A 95 -3.65 6.09 -4.25
CA VAL A 95 -3.13 7.45 -4.02
C VAL A 95 -2.11 7.83 -5.09
N ALA A 96 -1.17 6.94 -5.40
CA ALA A 96 -0.18 7.16 -6.46
C ALA A 96 -0.86 7.38 -7.83
N TYR A 97 -1.84 6.55 -8.17
CA TYR A 97 -2.62 6.67 -9.40
C TYR A 97 -3.40 7.99 -9.46
N THR A 98 -4.06 8.39 -8.37
CA THR A 98 -4.82 9.65 -8.33
C THR A 98 -3.92 10.88 -8.38
N MET A 99 -2.72 10.81 -7.80
CA MET A 99 -1.69 11.85 -7.94
C MET A 99 -1.21 11.97 -9.39
N ALA A 100 -0.98 10.84 -10.08
CA ALA A 100 -0.67 10.84 -11.50
C ALA A 100 -1.80 11.43 -12.36
N LEU A 101 -3.06 11.13 -12.02
CA LEU A 101 -4.19 11.77 -12.68
C LEU A 101 -4.22 13.28 -12.44
N LEU A 102 -3.93 13.74 -11.22
CA LEU A 102 -3.87 15.17 -10.89
C LEU A 102 -2.83 15.90 -11.73
N MET A 103 -1.67 15.28 -11.93
CA MET A 103 -0.57 15.86 -12.70
C MET A 103 -0.87 15.97 -14.21
N TRP A 104 -1.58 15.00 -14.78
CA TRP A 104 -1.76 14.89 -16.24
C TRP A 104 -3.16 15.20 -16.76
N SER A 105 -4.16 15.26 -15.91
CA SER A 105 -5.53 15.56 -16.34
C SER A 105 -5.76 17.07 -16.40
N PRO A 106 -6.53 17.56 -17.38
CA PRO A 106 -6.92 18.96 -17.39
C PRO A 106 -7.72 19.30 -16.13
N LEU A 107 -7.46 20.47 -15.55
CA LEU A 107 -8.19 20.98 -14.39
C LEU A 107 -9.29 21.94 -14.82
N LYS A 108 -10.50 21.73 -14.31
CA LYS A 108 -11.57 22.72 -14.35
C LYS A 108 -11.45 23.56 -13.09
N ILE A 109 -11.05 24.82 -13.26
CA ILE A 109 -10.86 25.78 -12.17
C ILE A 109 -11.98 26.81 -12.24
N ASN A 110 -12.80 26.88 -11.21
CA ASN A 110 -13.82 27.91 -11.04
C ASN A 110 -13.68 28.57 -9.67
N ARG A 111 -12.93 29.67 -9.60
CA ARG A 111 -12.55 30.37 -8.36
C ARG A 111 -11.86 29.41 -7.37
N TRP A 112 -12.59 28.94 -6.35
CA TRP A 112 -12.11 28.03 -5.31
C TRP A 112 -12.45 26.56 -5.61
N ASP A 113 -13.20 26.27 -6.68
CA ASP A 113 -13.56 24.92 -7.08
C ASP A 113 -12.55 24.40 -8.13
N ILE A 114 -11.67 23.48 -7.71
CA ILE A 114 -10.67 22.84 -8.57
C ILE A 114 -11.06 21.38 -8.73
N ARG A 115 -11.43 20.97 -9.95
CA ARG A 115 -11.84 19.60 -10.26
C ARG A 115 -11.05 19.02 -11.42
N LEU A 116 -10.84 17.71 -11.37
CA LEU A 116 -10.32 16.97 -12.51
C LEU A 116 -11.37 16.92 -13.61
N ALA A 117 -11.01 17.40 -14.80
CA ALA A 117 -11.84 17.21 -15.97
C ALA A 117 -11.88 15.72 -16.33
N GLU A 118 -13.09 15.17 -16.47
CA GLU A 118 -13.22 13.78 -16.89
C GLU A 118 -12.65 13.56 -18.30
N ASN A 119 -11.54 12.82 -18.38
CA ASN A 119 -10.95 12.43 -19.65
C ASN A 119 -10.56 10.95 -19.62
N LYS A 120 -11.38 10.11 -20.26
CA LYS A 120 -11.14 8.66 -20.35
C LYS A 120 -9.81 8.31 -21.02
N ARG A 121 -9.34 9.14 -21.96
CA ARG A 121 -8.07 8.93 -22.68
C ARG A 121 -6.88 9.14 -21.76
N VAL A 122 -6.92 10.19 -20.93
CA VAL A 122 -5.86 10.45 -19.92
C VAL A 122 -5.83 9.35 -18.87
N ARG A 123 -6.99 8.92 -18.36
CA ARG A 123 -7.10 7.87 -17.34
C ARG A 123 -6.45 6.54 -17.73
N ARG A 124 -6.38 6.24 -19.02
CA ARG A 124 -5.79 5.00 -19.59
C ARG A 124 -4.45 5.25 -20.29
N SER A 125 -3.92 6.46 -20.21
CA SER A 125 -2.67 6.79 -20.89
C SER A 125 -1.49 6.12 -20.19
N LEU A 126 -0.53 5.64 -20.98
CA LEU A 126 0.73 5.11 -20.45
C LEU A 126 1.45 6.12 -19.57
N ARG A 127 1.34 7.42 -19.89
CA ARG A 127 1.91 8.51 -19.09
C ARG A 127 1.41 8.51 -17.65
N VAL A 128 0.10 8.36 -17.44
CA VAL A 128 -0.51 8.26 -16.10
C VAL A 128 -0.09 6.97 -15.42
N VAL A 129 -0.06 5.84 -16.14
CA VAL A 129 0.34 4.56 -15.56
C VAL A 129 1.80 4.59 -15.09
N PHE A 130 2.74 5.04 -15.92
CA PHE A 130 4.15 5.12 -15.57
C PHE A 130 4.42 6.12 -14.45
N SER A 131 3.82 7.31 -14.49
CA SER A 131 3.96 8.26 -13.38
C SER A 131 3.34 7.75 -12.08
N GLY A 132 2.20 7.06 -12.15
CA GLY A 132 1.61 6.40 -11.00
C GLY A 132 2.54 5.33 -10.41
N ALA A 133 3.17 4.51 -11.24
CA ALA A 133 4.16 3.53 -10.79
C ALA A 133 5.40 4.19 -10.14
N ILE A 134 5.88 5.29 -10.71
CA ILE A 134 7.00 6.06 -10.14
C ILE A 134 6.59 6.68 -8.79
N PHE A 135 5.41 7.28 -8.68
CA PHE A 135 4.93 7.83 -7.40
C PHE A 135 4.71 6.75 -6.36
N PHE A 136 4.27 5.57 -6.78
CA PHE A 136 4.15 4.42 -5.90
C PHE A 136 5.50 4.03 -5.33
N MET A 137 6.50 3.79 -6.19
CA MET A 137 7.87 3.50 -5.78
C MET A 137 8.49 4.61 -4.91
N LEU A 138 8.27 5.89 -5.25
CA LEU A 138 8.80 7.01 -4.47
C LEU A 138 8.18 7.13 -3.08
N MET A 139 6.96 6.62 -2.86
CA MET A 139 6.42 6.55 -1.51
C MET A 139 7.22 5.57 -0.66
N ASP A 140 7.62 4.41 -1.19
CA ASP A 140 8.41 3.41 -0.44
C ASP A 140 9.80 3.94 -0.07
N VAL A 141 10.41 4.78 -0.93
CA VAL A 141 11.65 5.51 -0.62
C VAL A 141 11.51 6.34 0.67
N ILE A 142 10.31 6.79 1.04
CA ILE A 142 10.06 7.54 2.28
C ILE A 142 9.50 6.63 3.37
N ILE A 143 8.53 5.78 3.03
CA ILE A 143 7.78 4.96 3.98
C ILE A 143 8.68 3.89 4.59
N ASP A 144 9.54 3.23 3.81
CA ASP A 144 10.35 2.13 4.32
C ASP A 144 11.35 2.60 5.38
N PRO A 145 12.14 3.68 5.20
CA PRO A 145 13.05 4.16 6.26
C PRO A 145 12.31 4.54 7.54
N VAL A 146 11.10 5.08 7.39
CA VAL A 146 10.27 5.53 8.51
C VAL A 146 9.66 4.33 9.24
N ALA A 147 9.18 3.33 8.50
CA ALA A 147 8.64 2.08 9.04
C ALA A 147 9.74 1.25 9.73
N PHE A 148 10.96 1.24 9.17
CA PHE A 148 12.12 0.58 9.78
C PHE A 148 12.49 1.21 11.14
N GLN A 149 12.29 2.51 11.31
CA GLN A 149 12.42 3.20 12.60
C GLN A 149 11.22 2.95 13.53
N GLY A 150 10.61 1.76 13.48
CA GLY A 150 9.31 1.43 14.08
C GLY A 150 9.07 1.90 15.52
N ASP A 151 10.10 2.00 16.37
CA ASP A 151 9.97 2.54 17.74
C ASP A 151 9.58 4.04 17.79
N ARG A 152 9.73 4.75 16.68
CA ARG A 152 9.46 6.19 16.50
C ARG A 152 8.29 6.47 15.56
N TRP A 153 7.67 5.43 15.02
CA TRP A 153 6.60 5.55 14.04
C TRP A 153 5.36 4.77 14.46
N PHE A 154 4.18 5.21 14.00
CA PHE A 154 2.91 4.63 14.44
C PHE A 154 2.73 3.15 14.05
N LEU A 155 3.51 2.65 13.08
CA LEU A 155 3.47 1.26 12.66
C LEU A 155 4.09 0.29 13.68
N GLY A 156 4.95 0.78 14.58
CA GLY A 156 5.78 -0.09 15.41
C GLY A 156 6.84 -0.83 14.59
N LYS A 157 7.73 -1.56 15.27
CA LYS A 157 8.73 -2.39 14.59
C LYS A 157 8.10 -3.70 14.14
N ILE A 158 7.92 -3.87 12.83
CA ILE A 158 7.16 -4.99 12.24
C ILE A 158 8.01 -5.96 11.42
N TYR A 159 9.18 -5.53 10.92
CA TYR A 159 10.08 -6.39 10.15
C TYR A 159 11.55 -6.05 10.45
N THR A 160 12.46 -6.90 9.98
CA THR A 160 13.91 -6.67 9.97
C THR A 160 14.52 -7.20 8.68
N TYR A 161 15.49 -6.49 8.13
CA TYR A 161 16.33 -7.02 7.05
C TYR A 161 17.38 -7.98 7.60
N LYS A 162 17.80 -8.95 6.77
CA LYS A 162 18.92 -9.85 7.11
C LYS A 162 20.26 -9.15 7.10
N GLU A 163 20.42 -8.20 6.17
CA GLU A 163 21.62 -7.40 6.01
C GLU A 163 21.27 -5.92 6.16
N GLN A 164 22.19 -5.14 6.72
CA GLN A 164 22.02 -3.71 6.85
C GLN A 164 22.27 -3.06 5.49
N GLY A 165 21.28 -2.36 4.96
CA GLY A 165 21.41 -1.71 3.67
C GLY A 165 21.96 -0.29 3.72
N GLU A 166 22.33 0.22 2.54
CA GLU A 166 22.97 1.52 2.38
C GLU A 166 22.00 2.70 2.55
N TYR A 167 20.72 2.48 2.27
CA TYR A 167 19.70 3.53 2.30
C TYR A 167 18.95 3.54 3.63
N PHE A 168 19.42 4.31 4.62
CA PHE A 168 18.85 4.33 5.97
C PHE A 168 18.67 2.92 6.60
N ASN A 169 19.63 2.01 6.35
CA ASN A 169 19.62 0.59 6.75
C ASN A 169 18.75 -0.32 5.89
N ILE A 170 18.22 0.16 4.77
CA ILE A 170 17.39 -0.59 3.82
C ILE A 170 18.23 -0.99 2.60
N PRO A 171 18.23 -2.27 2.21
CA PRO A 171 18.94 -2.75 1.03
C PRO A 171 18.41 -2.12 -0.26
N LEU A 172 19.31 -1.82 -1.21
CA LEU A 172 18.96 -1.33 -2.55
C LEU A 172 18.79 -2.47 -3.58
N THR A 173 18.69 -3.71 -3.10
CA THR A 173 18.63 -4.97 -3.89
C THR A 173 17.31 -5.17 -4.60
#